data_AF-A0A5C8IFA0-F1
#
_entry.id   AF-A0A5C8IFA0-F1
#
_cell.length_a   1.000
_cell.length_b   1.000
_cell.length_c   1.000
_cell.angle_alpha   90.00
_cell.angle_beta   90.00
_cell.angle_gamma   90.00
#
_symmetry.space_group_name_H-M   'P 1'
#
loop_
_entity.id
_entity.type
_entity.pdbx_description
1 polymer ?
#
loop_
_entity_poly.entity_id
_entity_poly.type
_entity_poly.pdbx_seq_one_letter_code
_entity_poly.pdbx_strand_id
1 'polypeptide(L)'
;MEGAGSPSSSSPPPSAIRGACESSTAAVLPPVLELRPDSAHGSGERGIHRPPDAHLERSRGHPVVAAQHPGRRPRIRFYGARYRPPADLRREELERDQVSAAHTGGPRGELAAFTRRSMGRHEVTLVANEVAMLAEILPPETSDAWTKIVPYVPDWAYLSGGTALAVHLRHRVSRDLDFFAERDFDADTLAALLTEYFPDFGATRIEEGTVNGVLGRAKLQFLRATQLSRLDEPTVFAGLRIDSLPDILANKVKVIGDRAALRDYFDLMVIETTTDLTVDEGLVLYRRKYENGKTASALPHIMQGLGYFDDVDDDPGLPVDKATIESYWTARQPEIERGLHF
;
A
#
# COMPACT_ATOMS: atom_id res chain seq x y z
N MET A 1 83.70 -18.93 -1.39
CA MET A 1 83.05 -19.94 -2.25
C MET A 1 81.56 -19.76 -2.04
N GLU A 2 80.97 -18.85 -2.81
CA GLU A 2 80.14 -19.10 -4.02
C GLU A 2 78.66 -19.23 -3.58
N GLY A 3 77.67 -18.54 -4.15
CA GLY A 3 77.59 -17.58 -5.27
C GLY A 3 76.51 -16.52 -4.96
N ALA A 4 76.61 -15.31 -5.52
CA ALA A 4 76.03 -14.91 -6.83
C ALA A 4 74.49 -14.79 -6.77
N GLY A 5 73.82 -13.68 -7.12
CA GLY A 5 74.25 -12.41 -7.70
C GLY A 5 73.13 -11.34 -7.62
N SER A 6 73.54 -10.10 -7.83
CA SER A 6 72.78 -8.83 -7.88
C SER A 6 71.94 -8.69 -9.18
N PRO A 7 71.45 -7.49 -9.61
CA PRO A 7 70.69 -6.39 -8.97
C PRO A 7 69.50 -5.86 -9.84
N SER A 8 68.80 -4.82 -9.34
CA SER A 8 68.09 -3.75 -10.11
C SER A 8 66.82 -4.16 -10.89
N SER A 9 65.82 -3.36 -11.22
CA SER A 9 65.69 -1.91 -11.41
C SER A 9 64.20 -1.49 -11.48
N SER A 10 63.95 -0.24 -11.10
CA SER A 10 62.95 0.75 -11.55
C SER A 10 61.86 0.42 -12.59
N SER A 11 60.62 0.83 -12.26
CA SER A 11 59.74 1.78 -13.00
C SER A 11 58.26 1.34 -13.18
N PRO A 12 57.29 2.28 -13.08
CA PRO A 12 55.82 2.07 -13.07
C PRO A 12 55.24 2.04 -14.52
N PRO A 13 53.94 1.76 -14.85
CA PRO A 13 52.73 2.60 -14.60
C PRO A 13 51.38 1.76 -14.68
N PRO A 14 50.15 2.25 -15.02
CA PRO A 14 49.71 3.60 -15.36
C PRO A 14 48.44 4.16 -14.70
N SER A 15 48.39 5.50 -14.79
CA SER A 15 47.27 6.39 -14.63
C SER A 15 46.18 6.23 -15.70
N ALA A 16 44.96 6.55 -15.29
CA ALA A 16 43.90 7.23 -16.03
C ALA A 16 43.35 6.58 -17.32
N ILE A 17 42.12 6.07 -17.20
CA ILE A 17 41.14 6.16 -18.28
C ILE A 17 39.96 7.00 -17.78
N ARG A 18 39.73 8.09 -18.52
CA ARG A 18 38.54 8.95 -18.48
C ARG A 18 37.34 8.20 -19.07
N GLY A 19 36.16 8.45 -18.53
CA GLY A 19 34.86 8.11 -19.14
C GLY A 19 33.84 7.77 -18.05
N ALA A 20 32.63 8.27 -17.99
CA ALA A 20 31.96 9.32 -18.73
C ALA A 20 30.96 9.94 -17.75
N CYS A 21 30.80 11.24 -17.84
CA CYS A 21 29.75 11.97 -17.16
C CYS A 21 28.45 11.69 -17.92
N GLU A 22 27.53 10.93 -17.33
CA GLU A 22 26.15 10.86 -17.81
C GLU A 22 25.20 11.16 -16.64
N SER A 23 24.76 12.41 -16.66
CA SER A 23 23.44 12.91 -16.29
C SER A 23 22.70 12.17 -15.15
N SER A 24 22.83 12.77 -13.97
CA SER A 24 21.73 13.18 -13.10
C SER A 24 20.35 13.14 -13.77
N THR A 25 19.52 12.19 -13.35
CA THR A 25 18.07 12.34 -13.37
C THR A 25 17.62 12.33 -11.90
N ALA A 26 17.73 13.49 -11.26
CA ALA A 26 17.00 13.74 -10.02
C ALA A 26 15.52 13.50 -10.30
N ALA A 27 14.92 12.56 -9.58
CA ALA A 27 13.47 12.41 -9.56
C ALA A 27 12.89 13.73 -9.03
N VAL A 28 12.19 14.45 -9.89
CA VAL A 28 11.48 15.67 -9.54
C VAL A 28 10.36 15.26 -8.57
N LEU A 29 10.49 15.68 -7.32
CA LEU A 29 9.45 15.59 -6.30
C LEU A 29 8.19 16.30 -6.80
N PRO A 30 6.99 15.72 -6.66
CA PRO A 30 5.76 16.47 -6.88
C PRO A 30 5.60 17.53 -5.77
N PRO A 31 5.05 18.71 -6.09
CA PRO A 31 4.83 19.76 -5.10
C PRO A 31 3.76 19.33 -4.08
N VAL A 32 3.95 19.74 -2.83
CA VAL A 32 2.94 19.70 -1.77
C VAL A 32 1.70 20.45 -2.28
N LEU A 33 0.54 19.78 -2.27
CA LEU A 33 -0.72 20.35 -2.74
C LEU A 33 -1.26 21.35 -1.71
N GLU A 34 -1.04 22.65 -1.94
CA GLU A 34 -1.85 23.70 -1.28
C GLU A 34 -3.19 23.80 -2.01
N LEU A 35 -4.24 23.20 -1.45
CA LEU A 35 -5.61 23.41 -1.91
C LEU A 35 -6.06 24.81 -1.48
N ARG A 36 -6.25 25.71 -2.44
CA ARG A 36 -6.90 27.01 -2.20
C ARG A 36 -8.42 26.85 -2.26
N PRO A 37 -9.18 27.46 -1.34
CA PRO A 37 -10.64 27.47 -1.44
C PRO A 37 -11.08 28.43 -2.56
N ASP A 38 -11.87 27.93 -3.50
CA ASP A 38 -12.54 28.76 -4.51
C ASP A 38 -13.71 29.51 -3.87
N SER A 39 -13.64 30.84 -3.95
CA SER A 39 -14.71 31.75 -3.58
C SER A 39 -15.81 31.74 -4.64
N ALA A 40 -16.96 31.15 -4.33
CA ALA A 40 -18.21 31.43 -5.02
C ALA A 40 -18.81 32.74 -4.48
N HIS A 41 -19.33 33.61 -5.35
CA HIS A 41 -20.61 34.34 -5.23
C HIS A 41 -20.78 35.30 -6.42
N GLY A 42 -21.94 35.22 -7.11
CA GLY A 42 -22.29 36.15 -8.19
C GLY A 42 -23.51 35.72 -9.02
N SER A 43 -24.70 35.91 -8.44
CA SER A 43 -26.06 35.71 -8.95
C SER A 43 -26.39 36.33 -10.32
N GLY A 44 -27.32 35.71 -11.08
CA GLY A 44 -28.04 36.33 -12.19
C GLY A 44 -29.20 35.49 -12.74
N GLU A 45 -30.44 35.88 -12.42
CA GLU A 45 -31.71 35.24 -12.82
C GLU A 45 -32.13 35.49 -14.30
N ARG A 46 -33.13 34.67 -14.70
CA ARG A 46 -34.24 34.90 -15.68
C ARG A 46 -34.08 34.42 -17.13
N GLY A 47 -35.10 33.69 -17.61
CA GLY A 47 -35.57 33.78 -19.00
C GLY A 47 -36.16 32.51 -19.62
N ILE A 48 -37.49 32.38 -19.58
CA ILE A 48 -38.31 31.38 -20.30
C ILE A 48 -38.28 31.64 -21.81
N HIS A 49 -38.12 30.60 -22.65
CA HIS A 49 -38.87 30.43 -23.93
C HIS A 49 -38.59 29.07 -24.61
N ARG A 50 -39.66 28.47 -25.13
CA ARG A 50 -39.79 27.32 -26.06
C ARG A 50 -40.82 27.75 -27.13
N PRO A 51 -41.12 27.00 -28.23
CA PRO A 51 -40.36 26.15 -29.19
C PRO A 51 -40.51 26.76 -30.64
N PRO A 52 -40.45 26.07 -31.82
CA PRO A 52 -41.22 24.86 -32.21
C PRO A 52 -40.44 23.77 -33.00
N ASP A 53 -41.10 22.61 -33.12
CA ASP A 53 -40.74 21.41 -33.88
C ASP A 53 -40.78 21.59 -35.42
N ALA A 54 -40.00 20.79 -36.15
CA ALA A 54 -40.30 20.41 -37.54
C ALA A 54 -39.74 19.02 -37.93
N HIS A 55 -40.69 18.15 -38.26
CA HIS A 55 -40.75 16.91 -39.03
C HIS A 55 -39.64 16.45 -40.02
N LEU A 56 -39.43 15.11 -39.99
CA LEU A 56 -39.32 14.12 -41.09
C LEU A 56 -38.21 14.23 -42.17
N GLU A 57 -37.34 13.21 -42.28
CA GLU A 57 -37.37 12.19 -43.36
C GLU A 57 -36.16 11.23 -43.33
N ARG A 58 -36.38 10.02 -43.85
CA ARG A 58 -35.41 8.92 -44.01
C ARG A 58 -34.64 9.08 -45.32
N SER A 59 -33.35 8.72 -45.37
CA SER A 59 -32.79 7.92 -46.49
C SER A 59 -31.42 7.33 -46.16
N ARG A 60 -31.16 6.15 -46.74
CA ARG A 60 -29.97 5.31 -46.62
C ARG A 60 -28.90 5.75 -47.64
N GLY A 61 -27.62 5.57 -47.32
CA GLY A 61 -26.56 5.46 -48.33
C GLY A 61 -25.19 6.00 -47.91
N HIS A 62 -24.26 5.09 -47.63
CA HIS A 62 -22.80 5.30 -47.73
C HIS A 62 -22.34 4.85 -49.15
N PRO A 63 -21.09 5.11 -49.63
CA PRO A 63 -19.92 5.74 -48.97
C PRO A 63 -19.07 6.71 -49.87
N VAL A 64 -17.95 7.20 -49.27
CA VAL A 64 -16.62 7.52 -49.84
C VAL A 64 -16.19 9.02 -50.03
N VAL A 65 -15.46 9.50 -49.00
CA VAL A 65 -14.14 10.19 -48.94
C VAL A 65 -13.91 11.66 -49.41
N ALA A 66 -13.16 12.36 -48.51
CA ALA A 66 -12.39 13.62 -48.58
C ALA A 66 -13.16 14.90 -48.15
N ALA A 67 -12.74 15.73 -47.17
CA ALA A 67 -11.47 15.87 -46.46
C ALA A 67 -11.59 16.71 -45.14
N GLN A 68 -10.56 16.56 -44.28
CA GLN A 68 -9.97 17.51 -43.29
C GLN A 68 -10.51 17.65 -41.83
N HIS A 69 -9.61 17.23 -40.91
CA HIS A 69 -9.42 17.36 -39.44
C HIS A 69 -10.25 18.34 -38.58
N PRO A 70 -10.56 18.03 -37.29
CA PRO A 70 -9.56 17.77 -36.23
C PRO A 70 -9.89 16.64 -35.23
N GLY A 71 -8.87 15.99 -34.68
CA GLY A 71 -9.03 14.98 -33.63
C GLY A 71 -7.80 14.10 -33.45
N ARG A 72 -6.84 14.55 -32.64
CA ARG A 72 -5.80 13.68 -32.07
C ARG A 72 -5.88 13.76 -30.56
N ARG A 73 -6.61 12.83 -29.95
CA ARG A 73 -6.32 12.40 -28.57
C ARG A 73 -5.01 11.62 -28.59
N PRO A 74 -4.07 11.86 -27.67
CA PRO A 74 -2.88 11.03 -27.58
C PRO A 74 -3.29 9.59 -27.24
N ARG A 75 -2.88 8.64 -28.08
CA ARG A 75 -3.00 7.20 -27.85
C ARG A 75 -2.01 6.83 -26.75
N ILE A 76 -2.51 6.52 -25.56
CA ILE A 76 -1.73 5.78 -24.56
C ILE A 76 -1.58 4.36 -25.08
N ARG A 77 -0.33 3.87 -25.16
CA ARG A 77 -0.02 2.49 -25.53
C ARG A 77 -0.34 1.59 -24.34
N PHE A 78 -1.22 0.63 -24.56
CA PHE A 78 -1.38 -0.53 -23.69
C PHE A 78 -0.14 -1.42 -23.78
N TYR A 79 0.55 -1.66 -22.66
CA TYR A 79 1.33 -2.89 -22.47
C TYR A 79 0.41 -3.95 -21.89
N GLY A 80 -0.36 -4.61 -22.76
CA GLY A 80 -1.08 -5.81 -22.41
C GLY A 80 -0.12 -6.99 -22.30
N ALA A 81 0.38 -7.26 -21.09
CA ALA A 81 0.92 -8.58 -20.77
C ALA A 81 -0.24 -9.48 -20.36
N ARG A 82 -0.55 -10.50 -21.17
CA ARG A 82 -1.44 -11.59 -20.75
C ARG A 82 -0.74 -12.36 -19.64
N TYR A 83 -1.11 -12.09 -18.39
CA TYR A 83 -0.68 -12.89 -17.25
C TYR A 83 -1.26 -14.30 -17.37
N ARG A 84 -0.36 -15.28 -17.46
CA ARG A 84 -0.66 -16.71 -17.35
C ARG A 84 0.04 -17.16 -16.06
N PRO A 85 -0.68 -17.62 -15.03
CA PRO A 85 -0.04 -18.05 -13.79
C PRO A 85 0.92 -19.21 -14.07
N PRO A 86 2.12 -19.22 -13.47
CA PRO A 86 3.03 -20.35 -13.58
C PRO A 86 2.43 -21.60 -12.92
N ALA A 87 2.80 -22.78 -13.44
CA ALA A 87 2.19 -24.07 -13.11
C ALA A 87 2.65 -24.65 -11.75
N ASP A 88 3.50 -23.92 -11.04
CA ASP A 88 4.16 -24.24 -9.78
C ASP A 88 3.30 -23.98 -8.54
N LEU A 89 2.37 -23.02 -8.59
CA LEU A 89 1.48 -22.70 -7.46
C LEU A 89 0.57 -23.87 -7.03
N ARG A 90 0.32 -24.85 -7.90
CA ARG A 90 -0.44 -26.06 -7.55
C ARG A 90 0.40 -27.16 -6.88
N ARG A 91 1.73 -27.09 -6.90
CA ARG A 91 2.60 -28.05 -6.21
C ARG A 91 2.91 -27.62 -4.78
N GLU A 92 3.04 -26.33 -4.53
CA GLU A 92 3.33 -25.81 -3.17
C GLU A 92 2.14 -25.93 -2.21
N GLU A 93 0.90 -26.03 -2.72
CA GLU A 93 -0.28 -26.36 -1.91
C GLU A 93 -0.30 -27.83 -1.46
N LEU A 94 0.25 -28.74 -2.27
CA LEU A 94 0.27 -30.19 -1.98
C LEU A 94 1.47 -30.61 -1.10
N GLU A 95 2.57 -29.86 -1.11
CA GLU A 95 3.74 -30.14 -0.26
C GLU A 95 3.56 -29.65 1.19
N ARG A 96 2.64 -28.72 1.45
CA ARG A 96 2.27 -28.29 2.82
C ARG A 96 1.67 -29.40 3.67
N ASP A 97 1.05 -30.41 3.04
CA ASP A 97 0.37 -31.49 3.75
C ASP A 97 1.26 -32.69 4.11
N GLN A 98 2.51 -32.76 3.63
CA GLN A 98 3.34 -33.97 3.77
C GLN A 98 4.54 -33.87 4.72
N VAL A 99 4.85 -32.70 5.27
CA VAL A 99 5.92 -32.56 6.29
C VAL A 99 5.31 -32.57 7.69
N SER A 100 4.70 -33.68 8.08
CA SER A 100 4.31 -33.95 9.47
C SER A 100 4.65 -35.40 9.83
N ALA A 101 5.94 -35.67 10.01
CA ALA A 101 6.38 -36.82 10.78
C ALA A 101 7.70 -36.51 11.49
N ALA A 102 7.66 -36.68 12.82
CA ALA A 102 8.77 -36.68 13.78
C ALA A 102 9.17 -35.34 14.44
N HIS A 103 8.27 -34.71 15.23
CA HIS A 103 8.66 -33.86 16.36
C HIS A 103 7.73 -34.11 17.56
N THR A 104 8.30 -34.24 18.76
CA THR A 104 7.63 -34.60 20.03
C THR A 104 6.97 -33.39 20.74
N GLY A 105 6.60 -32.36 19.99
CA GLY A 105 5.88 -31.19 20.51
C GLY A 105 4.42 -31.21 20.06
N GLY A 106 3.48 -30.87 20.94
CA GLY A 106 2.11 -30.59 20.47
C GLY A 106 2.09 -29.40 19.49
N PRO A 107 0.99 -29.18 18.74
CA PRO A 107 0.92 -28.16 17.68
C PRO A 107 1.36 -26.75 18.12
N ARG A 108 1.02 -26.36 19.35
CA ARG A 108 1.45 -25.07 19.93
C ARG A 108 2.95 -25.00 20.21
N GLY A 109 3.58 -26.10 20.63
CA GLY A 109 5.02 -26.17 20.87
C GLY A 109 5.83 -26.04 19.59
N GLU A 110 5.35 -26.62 18.49
CA GLU A 110 5.96 -26.48 17.17
C GLU A 110 5.84 -25.04 16.64
N LEU A 111 4.66 -24.42 16.80
CA LEU A 111 4.42 -23.04 16.41
C LEU A 111 5.31 -22.06 17.20
N ALA A 112 5.43 -22.22 18.51
CA ALA A 112 6.35 -21.43 19.34
C ALA A 112 7.81 -21.59 18.90
N ALA A 113 8.24 -22.82 18.59
CA ALA A 113 9.59 -23.07 18.09
C ALA A 113 9.83 -22.41 16.72
N PHE A 114 8.83 -22.41 15.83
CA PHE A 114 8.86 -21.71 14.55
C PHE A 114 8.96 -20.18 14.74
N THR A 115 8.12 -19.59 15.58
CA THR A 115 8.15 -18.15 15.88
C THR A 115 9.53 -17.73 16.41
N ARG A 116 10.12 -18.50 17.34
CA ARG A 116 11.46 -18.21 17.87
C ARG A 116 12.55 -18.25 16.81
N ARG A 117 12.52 -19.22 15.89
CA ARG A 117 13.52 -19.32 14.82
C ARG A 117 13.40 -18.18 13.80
N SER A 118 12.18 -17.69 13.55
CA SER A 118 11.93 -16.66 12.53
C SER A 118 12.17 -15.24 13.00
N MET A 119 12.02 -14.96 14.29
CA MET A 119 12.27 -13.66 14.92
C MET A 119 13.75 -13.38 15.25
N GLY A 120 14.67 -14.27 14.85
CA GLY A 120 16.10 -14.05 15.03
C GLY A 120 16.57 -12.79 14.30
N ARG A 121 17.67 -12.19 14.77
CA ARG A 121 18.24 -11.00 14.13
C ARG A 121 18.75 -11.34 12.72
N HIS A 122 18.14 -10.72 11.72
CA HIS A 122 18.51 -10.80 10.31
C HIS A 122 19.55 -9.74 9.95
N GLU A 123 20.47 -10.09 9.05
CA GLU A 123 21.41 -9.12 8.48
C GLU A 123 20.69 -8.33 7.37
N VAL A 124 20.20 -7.14 7.73
CA VAL A 124 19.52 -6.24 6.80
C VAL A 124 20.38 -4.99 6.61
N THR A 125 20.74 -4.70 5.37
CA THR A 125 21.41 -3.44 5.02
C THR A 125 20.36 -2.38 4.74
N LEU A 126 20.26 -1.40 5.64
CA LEU A 126 19.43 -0.22 5.43
C LEU A 126 20.08 0.72 4.41
N VAL A 127 19.36 1.05 3.35
CA VAL A 127 19.82 2.01 2.35
C VAL A 127 19.75 3.41 2.96
N ALA A 128 20.90 4.08 3.09
CA ALA A 128 20.99 5.37 3.80
C ALA A 128 20.01 6.44 3.27
N ASN A 129 19.79 6.49 1.95
CA ASN A 129 18.83 7.41 1.35
C ASN A 129 17.38 7.07 1.73
N GLU A 130 17.02 5.79 1.87
CA GLU A 130 15.67 5.39 2.28
C GLU A 130 15.42 5.70 3.75
N VAL A 131 16.43 5.55 4.60
CA VAL A 131 16.37 5.97 6.00
C VAL A 131 16.21 7.48 6.13
N ALA A 132 16.90 8.26 5.30
CA ALA A 132 16.71 9.71 5.24
C ALA A 132 15.28 10.07 4.79
N MET A 133 14.74 9.38 3.79
CA MET A 133 13.36 9.55 3.35
C MET A 133 12.35 9.19 4.43
N LEU A 134 12.58 8.16 5.25
CA LEU A 134 11.70 7.82 6.38
C LEU A 134 11.53 9.01 7.33
N ALA A 135 12.61 9.73 7.65
CA ALA A 135 12.56 10.89 8.55
C ALA A 135 11.76 12.08 7.97
N GLU A 136 11.59 12.16 6.65
CA GLU A 136 10.71 13.15 6.00
C GLU A 136 9.23 12.71 6.03
N ILE A 137 8.98 11.40 5.99
CA ILE A 137 7.64 10.83 5.83
C ILE A 137 6.97 10.59 7.18
N LEU A 138 7.74 10.15 8.19
CA LEU A 138 7.23 9.65 9.45
C LEU A 138 7.74 10.48 10.64
N PRO A 139 6.95 10.61 11.71
CA PRO A 139 7.42 11.22 12.95
C PRO A 139 8.69 10.55 13.47
N PRO A 140 9.57 11.29 14.16
CA PRO A 140 10.85 10.76 14.65
C PRO A 140 10.68 9.46 15.46
N GLU A 141 9.67 9.41 16.33
CA GLU A 141 9.38 8.23 17.15
C GLU A 141 9.08 6.98 16.32
N THR A 142 8.35 7.14 15.21
CA THR A 142 7.98 6.05 14.31
C THR A 142 9.16 5.62 13.44
N SER A 143 9.96 6.58 12.96
CA SER A 143 11.20 6.31 12.21
C SER A 143 12.24 5.56 13.06
N ASP A 144 12.36 5.92 14.34
CA ASP A 144 13.24 5.24 15.29
C ASP A 144 12.77 3.80 15.55
N ALA A 145 11.47 3.60 15.80
CA ALA A 145 10.88 2.28 15.99
C ALA A 145 11.02 1.40 14.74
N TRP A 146 10.81 1.96 13.55
CA TRP A 146 11.04 1.30 12.27
C TRP A 146 12.48 0.80 12.17
N THR A 147 13.46 1.68 12.36
CA THR A 147 14.88 1.34 12.23
C THR A 147 15.29 0.28 13.26
N LYS A 148 14.78 0.36 14.49
CA LYS A 148 15.01 -0.63 15.55
C LYS A 148 14.45 -2.01 15.20
N ILE A 149 13.25 -2.07 14.64
CA ILE A 149 12.54 -3.33 14.45
C ILE A 149 12.97 -4.08 13.19
N VAL A 150 13.44 -3.39 12.15
CA VAL A 150 13.86 -3.98 10.85
C VAL A 150 14.64 -5.29 10.97
N PRO A 151 15.69 -5.41 11.81
CA PRO A 151 16.47 -6.64 11.90
C PRO A 151 15.70 -7.83 12.50
N TYR A 152 14.52 -7.61 13.08
CA TYR A 152 13.75 -8.62 13.81
C TYR A 152 12.40 -8.93 13.16
N VAL A 153 11.98 -8.15 12.15
CA VAL A 153 10.76 -8.44 11.40
C VAL A 153 11.03 -9.64 10.47
N PRO A 154 10.23 -10.71 10.57
CA PRO A 154 10.42 -11.90 9.76
C PRO A 154 9.97 -11.67 8.31
N ASP A 155 10.54 -12.44 7.38
CA ASP A 155 10.24 -12.34 5.95
C ASP A 155 8.77 -12.61 5.59
N TRP A 156 8.03 -13.34 6.42
CA TRP A 156 6.60 -13.59 6.26
C TRP A 156 5.71 -12.47 6.79
N ALA A 157 6.28 -11.39 7.35
CA ALA A 157 5.55 -10.21 7.79
C ALA A 157 5.75 -9.04 6.82
N TYR A 158 4.71 -8.24 6.61
CA TYR A 158 4.76 -7.03 5.81
C TYR A 158 3.99 -5.89 6.49
N LEU A 159 4.46 -4.66 6.33
CA LEU A 159 3.82 -3.48 6.86
C LEU A 159 2.66 -3.05 5.96
N SER A 160 1.48 -2.83 6.54
CA SER A 160 0.29 -2.33 5.84
C SER A 160 -0.28 -1.10 6.54
N GLY A 161 -1.51 -0.73 6.21
CA GLY A 161 -2.25 0.35 6.86
C GLY A 161 -1.78 1.76 6.49
N GLY A 162 -2.05 2.73 7.38
CA GLY A 162 -1.80 4.14 7.11
C GLY A 162 -0.32 4.48 6.94
N THR A 163 0.57 3.76 7.63
CA THR A 163 2.02 4.00 7.53
C THR A 163 2.60 3.46 6.24
N ALA A 164 2.16 2.28 5.77
CA ALA A 164 2.50 1.80 4.44
C ALA A 164 2.01 2.77 3.35
N LEU A 165 0.78 3.29 3.48
CA LEU A 165 0.26 4.29 2.55
C LEU A 165 1.03 5.62 2.61
N ALA A 166 1.52 6.01 3.79
CA ALA A 166 2.34 7.22 3.96
C ALA A 166 3.69 7.07 3.24
N VAL A 167 4.28 5.88 3.24
CA VAL A 167 5.48 5.58 2.45
C VAL A 167 5.23 5.74 0.95
N HIS A 168 4.09 5.25 0.45
CA HIS A 168 3.73 5.38 -0.97
C HIS A 168 3.41 6.82 -1.40
N LEU A 169 2.55 7.50 -0.64
CA LEU A 169 1.89 8.73 -1.11
C LEU A 169 2.25 10.00 -0.32
N ARG A 170 2.94 9.86 0.83
CA ARG A 170 3.23 10.98 1.75
C ARG A 170 1.98 11.82 2.11
N HIS A 171 0.83 11.17 2.12
CA HIS A 171 -0.50 11.79 2.15
C HIS A 171 -0.88 12.42 3.49
N ARG A 172 -0.42 11.85 4.61
CA ARG A 172 -0.56 12.40 5.96
C ARG A 172 0.47 11.79 6.90
N VAL A 173 0.57 12.38 8.09
CA VAL A 173 1.35 11.82 9.19
C VAL A 173 0.70 10.54 9.69
N SER A 174 1.45 9.44 9.70
CA SER A 174 1.06 8.15 10.30
C SER A 174 2.10 7.70 11.33
N ARG A 175 1.63 7.03 12.39
CA ARG A 175 2.44 6.73 13.59
C ARG A 175 2.55 5.25 13.93
N ASP A 176 1.61 4.45 13.42
CA ASP A 176 1.40 3.07 13.85
C ASP A 176 2.10 2.11 12.87
N LEU A 177 2.84 1.12 13.39
CA LEU A 177 3.48 0.08 12.59
C LEU A 177 2.63 -1.19 12.62
N ASP A 178 1.81 -1.37 11.58
CA ASP A 178 0.86 -2.49 11.46
C ASP A 178 1.42 -3.59 10.54
N PHE A 179 1.97 -4.64 11.14
CA PHE A 179 2.49 -5.81 10.43
C PHE A 179 1.42 -6.88 10.25
N PHE A 180 1.28 -7.36 9.02
CA PHE A 180 0.42 -8.47 8.65
C PHE A 180 1.29 -9.69 8.38
N ALA A 181 0.87 -10.83 8.94
CA ALA A 181 1.64 -12.07 8.98
C ALA A 181 1.04 -13.12 8.04
N GLU A 182 1.82 -13.55 7.07
CA GLU A 182 1.44 -14.55 6.05
C GLU A 182 1.58 -15.98 6.56
N ARG A 183 2.11 -16.13 7.77
CA ARG A 183 2.23 -17.39 8.50
C ARG A 183 1.65 -17.24 9.88
N ASP A 184 1.19 -18.35 10.43
CA ASP A 184 0.79 -18.40 11.83
C ASP A 184 2.01 -18.16 12.73
N PHE A 185 1.75 -17.56 13.89
CA PHE A 185 2.76 -17.36 14.92
C PHE A 185 2.13 -17.58 16.30
N ASP A 186 2.96 -18.00 17.26
CA ASP A 186 2.56 -18.08 18.66
C ASP A 186 2.70 -16.69 19.29
N ALA A 187 1.57 -16.10 19.67
CA ALA A 187 1.49 -14.70 20.11
C ALA A 187 2.26 -14.46 21.42
N ASP A 188 2.21 -15.41 22.36
CA ASP A 188 2.96 -15.32 23.62
C ASP A 188 4.47 -15.33 23.36
N THR A 189 4.94 -16.24 22.49
CA THR A 189 6.35 -16.32 22.10
C THR A 189 6.79 -15.06 21.37
N LEU A 190 6.01 -14.55 20.42
CA LEU A 190 6.33 -13.31 19.72
C LEU A 190 6.45 -12.13 20.70
N ALA A 191 5.47 -11.95 21.60
CA ALA A 191 5.50 -10.88 22.58
C ALA A 191 6.68 -10.99 23.56
N ALA A 192 7.02 -12.20 24.00
CA ALA A 192 8.19 -12.45 24.84
C ALA A 192 9.50 -12.07 24.13
N LEU A 193 9.65 -12.43 22.85
CA LEU A 193 10.83 -12.09 22.05
C LEU A 193 10.94 -10.59 21.81
N LEU A 194 9.84 -9.90 21.49
CA LEU A 194 9.83 -8.44 21.37
C LEU A 194 10.26 -7.76 22.68
N THR A 195 9.79 -8.27 23.83
CA THR A 195 10.20 -7.77 25.15
C THR A 195 11.68 -8.04 25.44
N GLU A 196 12.19 -9.20 25.01
CA GLU A 196 13.60 -9.57 25.15
C GLU A 196 14.52 -8.68 24.30
N TYR A 197 14.14 -8.42 23.05
CA TYR A 197 14.95 -7.65 22.09
C TYR A 197 14.88 -6.14 22.32
N PHE A 198 13.77 -5.65 22.88
CA PHE A 198 13.50 -4.24 23.04
C PHE A 198 13.09 -3.92 24.49
N PRO A 199 14.01 -3.41 25.32
CA PRO A 199 13.70 -3.03 26.70
C PRO A 199 12.62 -1.93 26.83
N ASP A 200 12.40 -1.16 25.76
CA ASP A 200 11.36 -0.13 25.64
C ASP A 200 10.09 -0.62 24.92
N PHE A 201 9.92 -1.94 24.75
CA PHE A 201 8.67 -2.53 24.28
C PHE A 201 7.73 -2.88 25.44
N GLY A 202 6.48 -2.45 25.33
CA GLY A 202 5.40 -2.84 26.23
C GLY A 202 4.23 -3.46 25.47
N ALA A 203 3.93 -4.73 25.72
CA ALA A 203 2.76 -5.39 25.17
C ALA A 203 1.47 -4.79 25.77
N THR A 204 0.49 -4.50 24.92
CA THR A 204 -0.83 -3.96 25.29
C THR A 204 -1.96 -4.94 25.04
N ARG A 205 -1.77 -5.88 24.11
CA ARG A 205 -2.71 -6.97 23.82
C ARG A 205 -1.95 -8.17 23.27
N ILE A 206 -2.21 -9.35 23.84
CA ILE A 206 -1.66 -10.61 23.36
C ILE A 206 -2.84 -11.58 23.27
N GLU A 207 -3.21 -11.94 22.05
CA GLU A 207 -4.29 -12.86 21.75
C GLU A 207 -3.89 -13.77 20.59
N GLU A 208 -4.66 -14.83 20.37
CA GLU A 208 -4.37 -15.73 19.26
C GLU A 208 -4.29 -14.96 17.92
N GLY A 209 -3.12 -15.00 17.27
CA GLY A 209 -2.88 -14.28 16.02
C GLY A 209 -2.80 -12.77 16.13
N THR A 210 -2.71 -12.20 17.33
CA THR A 210 -2.59 -10.74 17.53
C THR A 210 -1.58 -10.43 18.63
N VAL A 211 -0.59 -9.58 18.31
CA VAL A 211 0.26 -8.94 19.31
C VAL A 211 0.24 -7.45 19.06
N ASN A 212 -0.26 -6.69 20.02
CA ASN A 212 -0.17 -5.23 20.02
C ASN A 212 0.75 -4.79 21.16
N GLY A 213 1.50 -3.73 20.92
CA GLY A 213 2.34 -3.11 21.92
C GLY A 213 2.77 -1.71 21.51
N VAL A 214 3.66 -1.15 22.31
CA VAL A 214 4.30 0.14 22.05
C VAL A 214 5.79 -0.10 22.11
N LEU A 215 6.51 0.27 21.04
CA LEU A 215 7.97 0.26 20.98
C LEU A 215 8.45 1.72 21.07
N GLY A 216 9.00 2.09 22.23
CA GLY A 216 9.29 3.48 22.57
C GLY A 216 7.99 4.31 22.66
N ARG A 217 7.62 4.98 21.57
CA ARG A 217 6.37 5.76 21.45
C ARG A 217 5.51 5.38 20.25
N ALA A 218 6.02 4.54 19.36
CA ALA A 218 5.27 4.06 18.21
C ALA A 218 4.42 2.86 18.61
N LYS A 219 3.15 2.85 18.18
CA LYS A 219 2.34 1.63 18.30
C LYS A 219 2.88 0.60 17.32
N LEU A 220 2.94 -0.64 17.77
CA LEU A 220 3.41 -1.78 17.02
C LEU A 220 2.36 -2.87 17.09
N GLN A 221 1.99 -3.42 15.94
CA GLN A 221 0.99 -4.48 15.84
C GLN A 221 1.47 -5.57 14.89
N PHE A 222 1.25 -6.83 15.29
CA PHE A 222 1.35 -8.01 14.43
C PHE A 222 -0.02 -8.69 14.37
N LEU A 223 -0.55 -8.87 13.16
CA LEU A 223 -1.84 -9.49 12.88
C LEU A 223 -1.67 -10.69 11.96
N ARG A 224 -2.25 -11.81 12.36
CA ARG A 224 -2.35 -13.00 11.50
C ARG A 224 -3.23 -12.69 10.28
N ALA A 225 -2.66 -12.91 9.10
CA ALA A 225 -3.29 -12.66 7.81
C ALA A 225 -3.25 -13.91 6.89
N THR A 226 -3.07 -15.10 7.46
CA THR A 226 -2.92 -16.38 6.73
C THR A 226 -4.11 -16.75 5.83
N GLN A 227 -5.28 -16.17 6.09
CA GLN A 227 -6.50 -16.41 5.31
C GLN A 227 -6.72 -15.40 4.17
N LEU A 228 -5.87 -14.37 4.06
CA LEU A 228 -6.01 -13.31 3.08
C LEU A 228 -5.19 -13.61 1.82
N SER A 229 -5.80 -13.38 0.67
CA SER A 229 -5.10 -13.45 -0.62
C SER A 229 -4.40 -12.12 -0.88
N ARG A 230 -3.08 -12.13 -1.13
CA ARG A 230 -2.38 -10.94 -1.65
C ARG A 230 -2.88 -10.59 -3.04
N LEU A 231 -3.06 -9.30 -3.33
CA LEU A 231 -3.44 -8.82 -4.65
C LEU A 231 -2.21 -8.54 -5.52
N ASP A 232 -1.12 -8.07 -4.90
CA ASP A 232 0.17 -7.84 -5.54
C ASP A 232 1.33 -8.13 -4.56
N GLU A 233 2.57 -8.15 -5.08
CA GLU A 233 3.75 -8.38 -4.25
C GLU A 233 4.14 -7.13 -3.43
N PRO A 234 4.50 -7.28 -2.15
CA PRO A 234 5.05 -6.19 -1.35
C PRO A 234 6.35 -5.66 -1.94
N THR A 235 6.54 -4.34 -1.84
CA THR A 235 7.81 -3.69 -2.20
C THR A 235 8.70 -3.59 -0.97
N VAL A 236 10.01 -3.71 -1.12
CA VAL A 236 10.93 -3.48 0.01
C VAL A 236 11.28 -2.00 0.07
N PHE A 237 11.11 -1.38 1.23
CA PHE A 237 11.52 0.00 1.49
C PHE A 237 12.14 0.08 2.88
N ALA A 238 13.34 0.65 2.98
CA ALA A 238 14.06 0.81 4.23
C ALA A 238 14.07 -0.46 5.09
N GLY A 239 14.32 -1.61 4.44
CA GLY A 239 14.44 -2.92 5.09
C GLY A 239 13.13 -3.63 5.45
N LEU A 240 11.95 -3.04 5.23
CA LEU A 240 10.66 -3.70 5.46
C LEU A 240 9.93 -3.99 4.15
N ARG A 241 9.19 -5.11 4.11
CA ARG A 241 8.19 -5.40 3.08
C ARG A 241 6.99 -4.48 3.31
N ILE A 242 6.61 -3.69 2.31
CA ILE A 242 5.51 -2.71 2.34
C ILE A 242 4.39 -3.22 1.43
N ASP A 243 3.19 -3.28 1.99
CA ASP A 243 1.99 -3.71 1.30
C ASP A 243 1.75 -2.90 0.01
N SER A 244 1.13 -3.53 -0.98
CA SER A 244 0.90 -2.92 -2.27
C SER A 244 -0.23 -1.88 -2.20
N LEU A 245 -0.23 -0.87 -3.08
CA LEU A 245 -1.34 0.08 -3.16
C LEU A 245 -2.71 -0.61 -3.41
N PRO A 246 -2.84 -1.60 -4.32
CA PRO A 246 -4.08 -2.38 -4.46
C PRO A 246 -4.52 -3.10 -3.18
N ASP A 247 -3.57 -3.69 -2.44
CA ASP A 247 -3.86 -4.36 -1.18
C ASP A 247 -4.28 -3.38 -0.07
N ILE A 248 -3.60 -2.24 0.03
CA ILE A 248 -3.95 -1.16 0.97
C ILE A 248 -5.34 -0.61 0.64
N LEU A 249 -5.64 -0.36 -0.64
CA LEU A 249 -6.95 0.10 -1.09
C LEU A 249 -8.05 -0.89 -0.69
N ALA A 250 -7.86 -2.19 -0.95
CA ALA A 250 -8.81 -3.22 -0.54
C ALA A 250 -9.00 -3.28 0.99
N ASN A 251 -7.92 -3.13 1.77
CA ASN A 251 -7.98 -3.08 3.22
C ASN A 251 -8.77 -1.84 3.70
N LYS A 252 -8.56 -0.68 3.07
CA LYS A 252 -9.26 0.57 3.40
C LYS A 252 -10.75 0.48 3.09
N VAL A 253 -11.11 -0.05 1.93
CA VAL A 253 -12.51 -0.32 1.55
C VAL A 253 -13.19 -1.24 2.57
N LYS A 254 -12.50 -2.30 3.03
CA LYS A 254 -13.04 -3.16 4.09
C LYS A 254 -13.32 -2.38 5.38
N VAL A 255 -12.38 -1.53 5.81
CA VAL A 255 -12.50 -0.77 7.08
C VAL A 255 -13.71 0.18 7.06
N ILE A 256 -14.04 0.76 5.91
CA ILE A 256 -15.26 1.59 5.76
C ILE A 256 -16.52 0.83 6.17
N GLY A 257 -16.64 -0.45 5.79
CA GLY A 257 -17.80 -1.28 6.14
C GLY A 257 -17.83 -1.76 7.59
N ASP A 258 -16.73 -1.60 8.35
CA ASP A 258 -16.59 -2.14 9.70
C ASP A 258 -16.62 -1.04 10.78
N ARG A 259 -15.66 -0.12 10.73
CA ARG A 259 -15.38 0.87 11.80
C ARG A 259 -14.59 2.06 11.24
N ALA A 260 -15.19 2.75 10.29
CA ALA A 260 -14.53 3.86 9.61
C ALA A 260 -14.15 4.98 10.59
N ALA A 261 -12.93 5.49 10.47
CA ALA A 261 -12.55 6.79 11.01
C ALA A 261 -12.37 7.78 9.86
N LEU A 262 -12.39 9.10 10.14
CA LEU A 262 -12.27 10.12 9.10
C LEU A 262 -11.03 9.94 8.22
N ARG A 263 -9.92 9.53 8.82
CA ARG A 263 -8.67 9.20 8.11
C ARG A 263 -8.82 8.09 7.08
N ASP A 264 -9.74 7.14 7.24
CA ASP A 264 -9.94 6.06 6.27
C ASP A 264 -10.64 6.59 5.00
N TYR A 265 -11.58 7.51 5.15
CA TYR A 265 -12.19 8.25 4.04
C TYR A 265 -11.18 9.15 3.33
N PHE A 266 -10.32 9.83 4.10
CA PHE A 266 -9.23 10.62 3.55
C PHE A 266 -8.24 9.77 2.76
N ASP A 267 -7.81 8.63 3.31
CA ASP A 267 -6.87 7.71 2.68
C ASP A 267 -7.41 7.20 1.33
N LEU A 268 -8.70 6.80 1.28
CA LEU A 268 -9.37 6.40 0.04
C LEU A 268 -9.46 7.54 -0.98
N MET A 269 -9.84 8.74 -0.53
CA MET A 269 -9.91 9.93 -1.39
C MET A 269 -8.54 10.26 -1.99
N VAL A 270 -7.46 10.17 -1.20
CA VAL A 270 -6.11 10.44 -1.69
C VAL A 270 -5.63 9.37 -2.66
N ILE A 271 -5.87 8.08 -2.38
CA ILE A 271 -5.55 7.01 -3.35
C ILE A 271 -6.21 7.33 -4.69
N GLU A 272 -7.50 7.64 -4.69
CA GLU A 272 -8.24 7.89 -5.93
C GLU A 272 -7.84 9.16 -6.66
N THR A 273 -7.50 10.22 -5.93
CA THR A 273 -7.17 11.52 -6.55
C THR A 273 -5.71 11.65 -6.96
N THR A 274 -4.82 10.77 -6.48
CA THR A 274 -3.37 10.87 -6.72
C THR A 274 -2.77 9.67 -7.44
N THR A 275 -3.55 8.62 -7.67
CA THR A 275 -3.12 7.41 -8.38
C THR A 275 -4.10 7.07 -9.49
N ASP A 276 -3.79 6.05 -10.29
CA ASP A 276 -4.70 5.52 -11.31
C ASP A 276 -5.76 4.55 -10.75
N LEU A 277 -5.74 4.26 -9.43
CA LEU A 277 -6.67 3.35 -8.78
C LEU A 277 -7.93 4.08 -8.33
N THR A 278 -9.11 3.52 -8.61
CA THR A 278 -10.40 4.10 -8.15
C THR A 278 -10.99 3.31 -6.99
N VAL A 279 -11.90 3.92 -6.22
CA VAL A 279 -12.61 3.22 -5.13
C VAL A 279 -13.58 2.17 -5.68
N ASP A 280 -14.13 2.36 -6.88
CA ASP A 280 -14.90 1.30 -7.57
C ASP A 280 -14.04 0.07 -7.91
N GLU A 281 -12.79 0.26 -8.37
CA GLU A 281 -11.82 -0.82 -8.48
C GLU A 281 -11.49 -1.41 -7.10
N GLY A 282 -11.36 -0.57 -6.07
CA GLY A 282 -11.17 -0.99 -4.69
C GLY A 282 -12.24 -1.95 -4.17
N LEU A 283 -13.50 -1.75 -4.54
CA LEU A 283 -14.60 -2.69 -4.22
C LEU A 283 -14.39 -4.05 -4.89
N VAL A 284 -13.94 -4.08 -6.15
CA VAL A 284 -13.61 -5.34 -6.84
C VAL A 284 -12.42 -6.04 -6.19
N LEU A 285 -11.37 -5.28 -5.83
CA LEU A 285 -10.19 -5.77 -5.15
C LEU A 285 -10.51 -6.33 -3.75
N TYR A 286 -11.39 -5.65 -3.00
CA TYR A 286 -11.93 -6.14 -1.73
C TYR A 286 -12.54 -7.54 -1.87
N ARG A 287 -13.41 -7.75 -2.86
CA ARG A 287 -14.02 -9.08 -3.08
C ARG A 287 -12.99 -10.15 -3.38
N ARG A 288 -11.99 -9.81 -4.20
CA ARG A 288 -10.90 -10.75 -4.54
C ARG A 288 -10.08 -11.13 -3.32
N LYS A 289 -9.82 -10.18 -2.42
CA LYS A 289 -8.99 -10.38 -1.23
C LYS A 289 -9.71 -11.09 -0.09
N TYR A 290 -10.97 -10.71 0.18
CA TYR A 290 -11.69 -11.12 1.39
C TYR A 290 -12.81 -12.12 1.15
N GLU A 291 -13.44 -12.09 -0.03
CA GLU A 291 -14.61 -12.95 -0.30
C GLU A 291 -14.22 -14.20 -1.10
N ASN A 292 -13.06 -14.21 -1.77
CA ASN A 292 -12.54 -15.35 -2.54
C ASN A 292 -13.63 -16.02 -3.42
N GLY A 293 -14.47 -15.20 -4.07
CA GLY A 293 -15.56 -15.67 -4.94
C GLY A 293 -16.87 -16.10 -4.24
N LYS A 294 -16.99 -15.90 -2.92
CA LYS A 294 -18.25 -16.06 -2.17
C LYS A 294 -19.21 -14.90 -2.46
N THR A 295 -20.48 -15.07 -2.08
CA THR A 295 -21.51 -14.03 -2.21
C THR A 295 -21.12 -12.79 -1.42
N ALA A 296 -21.21 -11.64 -2.08
CA ALA A 296 -20.66 -10.38 -1.61
C ALA A 296 -21.53 -9.68 -0.56
N SER A 297 -21.70 -10.32 0.59
CA SER A 297 -22.64 -9.87 1.62
C SER A 297 -22.28 -8.53 2.26
N ALA A 298 -21.00 -8.12 2.20
CA ALA A 298 -20.54 -6.88 2.82
C ALA A 298 -20.60 -5.66 1.90
N LEU A 299 -20.67 -5.83 0.58
CA LEU A 299 -20.65 -4.71 -0.37
C LEU A 299 -21.76 -3.69 -0.14
N PRO A 300 -23.04 -4.09 0.11
CA PRO A 300 -24.08 -3.11 0.40
C PRO A 300 -23.77 -2.27 1.64
N HIS A 301 -23.21 -2.89 2.68
CA HIS A 301 -22.81 -2.20 3.91
C HIS A 301 -21.63 -1.25 3.68
N ILE A 302 -20.64 -1.65 2.88
CA ILE A 302 -19.51 -0.79 2.49
C ILE A 302 -20.00 0.41 1.67
N MET A 303 -20.88 0.18 0.68
CA MET A 303 -21.45 1.25 -0.14
C MET A 303 -22.26 2.25 0.67
N GLN A 304 -23.03 1.76 1.66
CA GLN A 304 -23.73 2.61 2.61
C GLN A 304 -22.73 3.40 3.48
N GLY A 305 -21.67 2.74 3.98
CA GLY A 305 -20.63 3.39 4.79
C GLY A 305 -19.90 4.51 4.05
N LEU A 306 -19.67 4.38 2.74
CA LEU A 306 -19.05 5.45 1.94
C LEU A 306 -19.84 6.77 1.94
N GLY A 307 -21.15 6.72 2.19
CA GLY A 307 -22.03 7.90 2.24
C GLY A 307 -22.48 8.30 3.65
N TYR A 308 -22.04 7.62 4.70
CA TYR A 308 -22.50 7.85 6.08
C TYR A 308 -21.38 8.42 6.95
N PHE A 309 -21.60 9.61 7.53
CA PHE A 309 -20.59 10.37 8.30
C PHE A 309 -21.06 10.80 9.69
N ASP A 310 -22.29 10.47 10.07
CA ASP A 310 -22.92 10.96 11.31
C ASP A 310 -22.20 10.47 12.57
N ASP A 311 -21.58 9.28 12.50
CA ASP A 311 -20.82 8.65 13.59
C ASP A 311 -19.29 8.78 13.42
N VAL A 312 -18.85 9.56 12.43
CA VAL A 312 -17.43 9.80 12.17
C VAL A 312 -17.00 11.09 12.87
N ASP A 313 -16.12 10.98 13.85
CA ASP A 313 -15.52 12.13 14.53
C ASP A 313 -14.53 12.89 13.64
N ASP A 314 -14.30 14.16 13.95
CA ASP A 314 -13.26 14.98 13.30
C ASP A 314 -11.85 14.48 13.68
N ASP A 315 -10.88 14.68 12.78
CA ASP A 315 -9.48 14.30 12.97
C ASP A 315 -8.56 15.48 12.65
N PRO A 316 -8.18 16.29 13.66
CA PRO A 316 -7.28 17.44 13.48
C PRO A 316 -5.88 17.07 12.97
N GLY A 317 -5.54 15.78 12.92
CA GLY A 317 -4.29 15.30 12.35
C GLY A 317 -4.30 15.20 10.83
N LEU A 318 -5.45 15.41 10.17
CA LEU A 318 -5.58 15.36 8.73
C LEU A 318 -5.21 16.70 8.06
N PRO A 319 -4.70 16.68 6.82
CA PRO A 319 -4.36 17.90 6.08
C PRO A 319 -5.57 18.72 5.60
N VAL A 320 -6.76 18.12 5.62
CA VAL A 320 -8.03 18.74 5.20
C VAL A 320 -9.08 18.49 6.28
N ASP A 321 -10.06 19.38 6.37
CA ASP A 321 -11.13 19.25 7.36
C ASP A 321 -12.17 18.19 6.99
N LYS A 322 -12.98 17.81 7.98
CA LYS A 322 -14.10 16.87 7.79
C LYS A 322 -15.05 17.29 6.68
N ALA A 323 -15.38 18.58 6.60
CA ALA A 323 -16.35 19.10 5.62
C ALA A 323 -15.88 18.91 4.16
N THR A 324 -14.58 19.04 3.91
CA THR A 324 -13.98 18.78 2.59
C THR A 324 -14.10 17.31 2.21
N ILE A 325 -13.79 16.41 3.15
CA ILE A 325 -13.88 14.95 2.95
C ILE A 325 -15.33 14.53 2.72
N GLU A 326 -16.25 15.01 3.56
CA GLU A 326 -17.69 14.75 3.42
C GLU A 326 -18.23 15.24 2.08
N SER A 327 -17.82 16.44 1.64
CA SER A 327 -18.24 17.00 0.35
C SER A 327 -17.76 16.15 -0.83
N TYR A 328 -16.52 15.66 -0.79
CA TYR A 328 -15.99 14.74 -1.80
C TYR A 328 -16.84 13.47 -1.89
N TRP A 329 -17.08 12.80 -0.76
CA TRP A 329 -17.79 11.52 -0.74
C TRP A 329 -19.28 11.66 -1.02
N THR A 330 -19.92 12.74 -0.60
CA THR A 330 -21.33 13.04 -0.93
C THR A 330 -21.52 13.18 -2.45
N ALA A 331 -20.52 13.72 -3.16
CA ALA A 331 -20.54 13.79 -4.62
C ALA A 331 -20.17 12.45 -5.28
N ARG A 332 -19.14 11.78 -4.75
CA ARG A 332 -18.53 10.60 -5.39
C ARG A 332 -19.31 9.31 -5.18
N GLN A 333 -19.91 9.08 -4.02
CA GLN A 333 -20.62 7.84 -3.69
C GLN A 333 -21.78 7.55 -4.66
N PRO A 334 -22.65 8.52 -5.04
CA PRO A 334 -23.68 8.30 -6.06
C PRO A 334 -23.14 7.98 -7.46
N GLU A 335 -21.92 8.42 -7.80
CA GLU A 335 -21.28 8.06 -9.07
C GLU A 335 -20.85 6.60 -9.08
N ILE A 336 -20.27 6.13 -7.98
CA ILE A 336 -19.90 4.72 -7.79
C ILE A 336 -21.16 3.84 -7.87
N GLU A 337 -22.24 4.21 -7.18
CA GLU A 337 -23.52 3.48 -7.23
C GLU A 337 -24.10 3.40 -8.65
N ARG A 338 -24.04 4.49 -9.43
CA ARG A 338 -24.52 4.47 -10.82
C ARG A 338 -23.64 3.63 -11.74
N GLY A 339 -22.34 3.57 -11.49
CA GLY A 339 -21.39 2.77 -12.27
C GLY A 339 -21.46 1.27 -11.96
N LEU A 340 -21.82 0.92 -10.72
CA LEU A 340 -22.07 -0.44 -10.29
C LEU A 340 -23.51 -0.84 -10.58
N HIS A 341 -23.83 -1.12 -11.84
CA HIS A 341 -25.09 -1.77 -12.18
C HIS A 341 -25.11 -3.19 -11.57
N PHE A 342 -25.73 -3.32 -10.40
CA PHE A 342 -26.17 -4.61 -9.84
C PHE A 342 -27.40 -5.14 -10.57
#